data_AF-A0A1B4G1H4-F1
#
_entry.id   AF-A0A1B4G1H4-F1
#
_cell.length_a   1.000
_cell.length_b   1.000
_cell.length_c   1.000
_cell.angle_alpha   90.00
_cell.angle_beta   90.00
_cell.angle_gamma   90.00
#
_symmetry.space_group_name_H-M   'P 1'
#
loop_
_entity.id
_entity.type
_entity.pdbx_description
1 polymer ?
#
loop_
_entity_poly.entity_id
_entity_poly.type
_entity_poly.pdbx_seq_one_letter_code
_entity_poly.pdbx_strand_id
1 'polypeptide(L)'
;MSSSSKASVIRRLIADWTSYRSSIEPEAERHLHLSRDLYQVRNPGLNGSPPLSSWPQHLLDPDDEIMACVEHYFLARAWIGTGRLPAWEMRALSSIYNVGKLLGVTPRHNPDKPVTPPSQLQRSFQMEGVIAGKSDRAKASLRAPLVKSPPTY
;
A
#
# COMPACT_ATOMS: atom_id res chain seq x y z
N MET A 1 27.45 -7.93 -12.95
CA MET A 1 26.27 -8.13 -12.09
C MET A 1 25.18 -7.21 -12.60
N SER A 2 24.06 -7.76 -13.12
CA SER A 2 22.92 -6.94 -13.53
C SER A 2 22.28 -6.33 -12.29
N SER A 3 22.28 -4.99 -12.16
CA SER A 3 21.51 -4.35 -11.10
C SER A 3 20.03 -4.70 -11.30
N SER A 4 19.40 -5.33 -10.30
CA SER A 4 17.96 -5.57 -10.32
C SER A 4 17.25 -4.21 -10.40
N SER A 5 16.33 -4.02 -11.34
CA SER A 5 15.54 -2.79 -11.39
C SER A 5 14.69 -2.67 -10.12
N LYS A 6 14.45 -1.46 -9.58
CA LYS A 6 13.56 -1.29 -8.42
C LYS A 6 12.22 -2.01 -8.60
N ALA A 7 11.65 -1.97 -9.81
CA ALA A 7 10.42 -2.67 -10.14
C ALA A 7 10.50 -4.20 -9.92
N SER A 8 11.61 -4.84 -10.29
CA SER A 8 11.81 -6.27 -10.04
C SER A 8 11.91 -6.60 -8.54
N VAL A 9 12.58 -5.75 -7.77
CA VAL A 9 12.68 -5.88 -6.31
C VAL A 9 11.31 -5.73 -5.65
N ILE A 10 10.52 -4.74 -6.07
CA ILE A 10 9.16 -4.52 -5.59
C ILE A 10 8.27 -5.73 -5.89
N ARG A 11 8.33 -6.29 -7.11
CA ARG A 11 7.53 -7.47 -7.46
C ARG A 11 7.90 -8.70 -6.63
N ARG A 12 9.19 -8.90 -6.39
CA ARG A 12 9.68 -9.94 -5.47
C ARG A 12 9.13 -9.73 -4.07
N LEU A 13 9.27 -8.53 -3.51
CA LEU A 13 8.75 -8.22 -2.17
C LEU A 13 7.23 -8.39 -2.07
N ILE A 14 6.46 -8.01 -3.10
CA ILE A 14 5.01 -8.28 -3.14
C ILE A 14 4.74 -9.79 -3.01
N ALA A 15 5.50 -10.64 -3.71
CA ALA A 15 5.36 -12.08 -3.61
C ALA A 15 5.76 -12.60 -2.22
N ASP A 16 6.89 -12.15 -1.68
CA ASP A 16 7.41 -12.58 -0.38
C ASP A 16 6.43 -12.19 0.75
N TRP A 17 5.92 -10.96 0.75
CA TRP A 17 4.89 -10.49 1.68
C TRP A 17 3.59 -11.29 1.57
N THR A 18 3.14 -11.57 0.34
CA THR A 18 1.96 -12.41 0.12
C THR A 18 2.16 -13.81 0.72
N SER A 19 3.35 -14.39 0.53
CA SER A 19 3.69 -15.70 1.09
C SER A 19 3.79 -15.67 2.62
N TYR A 20 4.35 -14.61 3.20
CA TYR A 20 4.49 -14.47 4.65
C TYR A 20 3.14 -14.47 5.38
N ARG A 21 2.08 -13.95 4.75
CA ARG A 21 0.71 -13.94 5.29
C ARG A 21 -0.22 -14.95 4.62
N SER A 22 0.31 -15.99 3.97
CA SER A 22 -0.50 -16.96 3.23
C SER A 22 -1.54 -17.70 4.08
N SER A 23 -1.32 -17.81 5.40
CA SER A 23 -2.22 -18.46 6.33
C SER A 23 -3.47 -17.65 6.68
N ILE A 24 -3.52 -16.36 6.33
CA ILE A 24 -4.68 -15.51 6.60
C ILE A 24 -5.71 -15.70 5.49
N GLU A 25 -6.91 -16.13 5.87
CA GLU A 25 -8.08 -16.25 4.99
C GLU A 25 -9.26 -15.48 5.61
N PRO A 26 -10.15 -14.89 4.80
CA PRO A 26 -10.15 -14.87 3.33
C PRO A 26 -9.06 -13.96 2.74
N GLU A 27 -8.68 -14.17 1.47
CA GLU A 27 -7.67 -13.36 0.73
C GLU A 27 -7.88 -11.83 0.89
N ALA A 28 -9.12 -11.36 0.97
CA ALA A 28 -9.42 -9.95 1.19
C ALA A 28 -8.95 -9.43 2.56
N GLU A 29 -9.04 -10.25 3.61
CA GLU A 29 -8.55 -9.95 4.96
C GLU A 29 -7.01 -9.98 4.99
N ARG A 30 -6.39 -10.92 4.27
CA ARG A 30 -4.93 -10.96 4.11
C ARG A 30 -4.36 -9.64 3.63
N HIS A 31 -4.94 -9.04 2.58
CA HIS A 31 -4.45 -7.77 2.05
C HIS A 31 -4.63 -6.59 3.03
N LEU A 32 -5.68 -6.61 3.86
CA LEU A 32 -5.84 -5.63 4.94
C LEU A 32 -4.73 -5.76 5.97
N HIS A 33 -4.42 -6.98 6.40
CA HIS A 33 -3.31 -7.25 7.31
C HIS A 33 -1.97 -6.80 6.72
N LEU A 34 -1.71 -7.15 5.46
CA LEU A 34 -0.49 -6.73 4.75
C LEU A 34 -0.37 -5.20 4.66
N SER A 35 -1.45 -4.48 4.36
CA SER A 35 -1.43 -3.02 4.32
C SER A 35 -1.06 -2.40 5.68
N ARG A 36 -1.53 -3.00 6.80
CA ARG A 36 -1.22 -2.55 8.16
C ARG A 36 0.22 -2.88 8.56
N ASP A 37 0.68 -4.09 8.26
CA ASP A 37 2.05 -4.52 8.52
C ASP A 37 3.05 -3.60 7.80
N LEU A 38 2.81 -3.32 6.51
CA LEU A 38 3.66 -2.47 5.71
C LEU A 38 3.65 -1.00 6.17
N TYR A 39 2.50 -0.53 6.65
CA TYR A 39 2.42 0.77 7.32
C TYR A 39 3.31 0.81 8.57
N GLN A 40 3.29 -0.24 9.41
CA GLN A 40 4.15 -0.34 10.60
C GLN A 40 5.63 -0.42 10.23
N VAL A 41 5.99 -1.23 9.24
CA VAL A 41 7.37 -1.33 8.72
C VAL A 41 7.87 0.03 8.25
N ARG A 42 7.02 0.82 7.59
CA ARG A 42 7.38 2.17 7.14
C ARG A 42 7.38 3.20 8.26
N ASN A 43 6.88 2.90 9.45
CA ASN A 43 6.78 3.88 10.52
C ASN A 43 7.25 3.30 11.86
N PRO A 44 8.46 2.73 11.96
CA PRO A 44 8.93 2.08 13.18
C PRO A 44 8.93 3.07 14.35
N GLY A 45 8.36 2.68 15.49
CA GLY A 45 8.23 3.52 16.69
C GLY A 45 7.03 4.49 16.69
N LEU A 46 6.41 4.76 15.54
CA LEU A 46 5.23 5.63 15.46
C LEU A 46 3.98 4.87 15.91
N ASN A 47 3.17 5.43 16.81
CA ASN A 47 1.92 4.85 17.32
C ASN A 47 2.05 3.39 17.80
N GLY A 48 3.19 3.05 18.43
CA GLY A 48 3.46 1.69 18.90
C GLY A 48 3.84 0.70 17.81
N SER A 49 4.16 1.17 16.59
CA SER A 49 4.68 0.30 15.53
C SER A 49 5.98 -0.37 15.98
N PRO A 50 6.12 -1.69 15.79
CA PRO A 50 7.31 -2.42 16.23
C PRO A 50 8.58 -1.93 15.51
N PRO A 51 9.77 -2.12 16.12
CA PRO A 51 11.03 -1.86 15.45
C PRO A 51 11.21 -2.75 14.21
N LEU A 52 12.02 -2.31 13.25
CA LEU A 52 12.29 -3.08 12.03
C LEU A 52 12.83 -4.50 12.31
N SER A 53 13.55 -4.69 13.41
CA SER A 53 14.07 -5.99 13.86
C SER A 53 12.99 -7.02 14.21
N SER A 54 11.73 -6.60 14.40
CA SER A 54 10.60 -7.50 14.62
C SER A 54 10.10 -8.16 13.33
N TRP A 55 10.56 -7.72 12.17
CA TRP A 55 10.14 -8.24 10.87
C TRP A 55 11.22 -9.13 10.24
N PRO A 56 10.86 -10.19 9.51
CA PRO A 56 11.83 -10.98 8.76
C PRO A 56 12.62 -10.11 7.76
N GLN A 57 13.96 -10.15 7.83
CA GLN A 57 14.82 -9.27 7.03
C GLN A 57 14.63 -9.40 5.52
N HIS A 58 14.26 -10.59 5.03
CA HIS A 58 14.02 -10.82 3.60
C HIS A 58 12.77 -10.09 3.07
N LEU A 59 11.89 -9.60 3.95
CA LEU A 59 10.70 -8.81 3.61
C LEU A 59 10.97 -7.30 3.58
N LEU A 60 12.19 -6.89 3.92
CA LEU A 60 12.56 -5.50 4.07
C LEU A 60 13.51 -5.09 2.94
N ASP A 61 13.39 -3.83 2.53
CA ASP A 61 14.35 -3.17 1.66
C ASP A 61 14.81 -1.86 2.32
N PRO A 62 16.10 -1.51 2.28
CA PRO A 62 16.58 -0.26 2.84
C PRO A 62 16.05 1.00 2.11
N ASP A 63 15.57 0.87 0.87
CA ASP A 63 14.99 1.97 0.11
C ASP A 63 13.51 2.20 0.49
N ASP A 64 13.20 3.34 1.16
CA ASP A 64 11.83 3.68 1.54
C ASP A 64 10.89 3.83 0.34
N GLU A 65 11.40 4.20 -0.85
CA GLU A 65 10.57 4.26 -2.05
C GLU A 65 10.09 2.86 -2.45
N ILE A 66 10.95 1.84 -2.35
CA ILE A 66 10.59 0.45 -2.61
C ILE A 66 9.52 0.01 -1.61
N MET A 67 9.75 0.24 -0.31
CA MET A 67 8.78 -0.13 0.72
C MET A 67 7.45 0.64 0.59
N ALA A 68 7.49 1.92 0.17
CA ALA A 68 6.31 2.71 -0.13
C ALA A 68 5.51 2.13 -1.30
N CYS A 69 6.18 1.67 -2.36
CA CYS A 69 5.51 1.02 -3.50
C CYS A 69 4.79 -0.26 -3.08
N VAL A 70 5.43 -1.10 -2.27
CA VAL A 70 4.84 -2.35 -1.77
C VAL A 70 3.63 -2.05 -0.87
N GLU A 71 3.75 -1.10 0.06
CA GLU A 71 2.62 -0.66 0.90
C GLU A 71 1.45 -0.14 0.06
N HIS A 72 1.70 0.76 -0.89
CA HIS A 72 0.64 1.37 -1.70
C HIS A 72 -0.03 0.36 -2.64
N TYR A 73 0.70 -0.66 -3.11
CA TYR A 73 0.12 -1.79 -3.83
C TYR A 73 -0.91 -2.51 -2.96
N PHE A 74 -0.55 -2.95 -1.75
CA PHE A 74 -1.46 -3.69 -0.87
C PHE A 74 -2.58 -2.82 -0.30
N LEU A 75 -2.29 -1.56 0.03
CA LEU A 75 -3.30 -0.61 0.50
C LEU A 75 -4.41 -0.42 -0.54
N ALA A 76 -4.03 -0.14 -1.78
CA ALA A 76 -4.99 0.00 -2.87
C ALA A 76 -5.74 -1.31 -3.16
N ARG A 77 -5.03 -2.44 -3.20
CA ARG A 77 -5.62 -3.77 -3.41
C ARG A 77 -6.65 -4.09 -2.32
N ALA A 78 -6.31 -3.86 -1.05
CA ALA A 78 -7.18 -4.12 0.09
C ALA A 78 -8.44 -3.26 0.06
N TRP A 79 -8.31 -1.94 -0.17
CA TRP A 79 -9.47 -1.05 -0.18
C TRP A 79 -10.45 -1.36 -1.32
N ILE A 80 -9.94 -1.69 -2.51
CA ILE A 80 -10.79 -2.04 -3.65
C ILE A 80 -11.35 -3.46 -3.50
N GLY A 81 -10.51 -4.43 -3.10
CA GLY A 81 -10.85 -5.84 -2.95
C GLY A 81 -11.92 -6.11 -1.90
N THR A 82 -11.85 -5.40 -0.78
CA THR A 82 -12.85 -5.50 0.32
C THR A 82 -14.11 -4.68 0.07
N GLY A 83 -14.18 -3.92 -1.03
CA GLY A 83 -15.29 -2.99 -1.28
C GLY A 83 -15.33 -1.83 -0.28
N ARG A 84 -14.21 -1.50 0.39
CA ARG A 84 -14.11 -0.29 1.21
C ARG A 84 -14.13 0.99 0.37
N LEU A 85 -13.60 0.96 -0.86
CA LEU A 85 -13.70 2.08 -1.81
C LEU A 85 -13.97 1.56 -3.24
N PRO A 86 -14.70 2.32 -4.08
CA PRO A 86 -14.70 2.14 -5.52
C PRO A 86 -13.38 2.67 -6.13
N ALA A 87 -13.00 2.10 -7.27
CA ALA A 87 -11.69 2.39 -7.87
C ALA A 87 -11.52 3.81 -8.39
N TRP A 88 -12.61 4.50 -8.73
CA TRP A 88 -12.56 5.89 -9.17
C TRP A 88 -12.33 6.85 -7.99
N GLU A 89 -12.92 6.58 -6.82
CA GLU A 89 -12.66 7.36 -5.60
C GLU A 89 -11.21 7.22 -5.16
N MET A 90 -10.62 6.02 -5.16
CA MET A 90 -9.21 5.89 -4.80
C MET A 90 -8.29 6.67 -5.77
N ARG A 91 -8.60 6.69 -7.07
CA ARG A 91 -7.86 7.52 -8.04
C ARG A 91 -8.04 9.02 -7.75
N ALA A 92 -9.26 9.46 -7.47
CA ALA A 92 -9.57 10.85 -7.14
C ALA A 92 -8.90 11.31 -5.84
N LEU A 93 -8.96 10.49 -4.78
CA LEU A 93 -8.35 10.77 -3.49
C LEU A 93 -6.83 10.79 -3.57
N SER A 94 -6.24 9.90 -4.37
CA SER A 94 -4.81 9.94 -4.64
C SER A 94 -4.42 11.21 -5.36
N SER A 95 -5.21 11.65 -6.36
CA SER A 95 -4.98 12.93 -7.04
C SER A 95 -5.10 14.13 -6.08
N ILE A 96 -6.15 14.20 -5.25
CA ILE A 96 -6.36 15.28 -4.28
C ILE A 96 -5.24 15.31 -3.25
N TYR A 97 -4.87 14.14 -2.71
CA TYR A 97 -3.79 14.02 -1.72
C TYR A 97 -2.43 14.42 -2.33
N ASN A 98 -2.17 14.06 -3.58
CA ASN A 98 -0.94 14.45 -4.29
C ASN A 98 -0.88 15.96 -4.57
N VAL A 99 -2.02 16.56 -4.94
CA VAL A 99 -2.14 18.02 -5.09
C VAL A 99 -1.90 18.71 -3.75
N GLY A 100 -2.49 18.21 -2.66
CA GLY A 100 -2.25 18.76 -1.32
C GLY A 100 -0.77 18.74 -0.91
N LYS A 101 -0.04 17.67 -1.28
CA LYS A 101 1.40 17.57 -1.03
C LYS A 101 2.20 18.54 -1.87
N LEU A 102 1.84 18.72 -3.15
CA LEU A 102 2.46 19.71 -4.04
C LEU A 102 2.23 21.14 -3.55
N LEU A 103 1.06 21.41 -2.97
CA LEU A 103 0.69 22.72 -2.43
C LEU A 103 1.17 22.93 -0.98
N GLY A 104 1.82 21.94 -0.36
CA GLY A 104 2.31 22.03 1.03
C GLY A 104 1.21 22.08 2.09
N VAL A 105 -0.03 21.76 1.74
CA VAL A 105 -1.21 21.82 2.64
C VAL A 105 -1.54 20.48 3.28
N THR A 106 -0.88 19.40 2.85
CA THR A 106 -1.05 18.08 3.47
C THR A 106 -0.34 18.04 4.82
N PRO A 107 -1.05 17.77 5.95
CA PRO A 107 -0.44 17.63 7.25
C PRO A 107 0.65 16.56 7.26
N ARG A 108 1.73 16.82 7.99
CA ARG A 108 2.82 15.87 8.17
C ARG A 108 2.37 14.75 9.11
N HIS A 109 2.12 13.57 8.54
CA HIS A 109 1.64 12.41 9.28
C HIS A 109 2.73 11.77 10.17
N ASN A 110 3.94 11.60 9.63
CA ASN A 110 5.10 11.13 10.38
C ASN A 110 6.13 12.28 10.45
N PRO A 111 6.47 12.81 11.64
CA PRO A 111 7.45 13.88 11.80
C PRO A 111 8.82 13.57 11.21
N ASP A 112 9.19 12.29 11.10
CA ASP A 112 10.49 11.84 10.60
C ASP A 112 10.50 11.64 9.09
N LYS A 113 9.34 11.70 8.43
CA LYS A 113 9.23 11.50 6.98
C LYS A 113 8.81 12.77 6.25
N PRO A 114 9.42 13.08 5.09
CA PRO A 114 9.03 14.24 4.32
C PRO A 114 7.65 14.04 3.69
N VAL A 115 6.91 15.13 3.55
CA VAL A 115 5.62 15.14 2.85
C VAL A 115 5.89 15.33 1.36
N THR A 116 6.38 14.28 0.69
CA THR A 116 6.65 14.29 -0.75
C THR A 116 5.50 13.67 -1.55
N PRO A 117 5.18 14.23 -2.74
CA PRO A 117 4.31 13.57 -3.70
C PRO A 117 4.84 12.18 -4.04
N PRO A 118 3.97 11.19 -4.30
CA PRO A 118 4.39 9.84 -4.68
C PRO A 118 5.14 9.90 -6.02
N SER A 119 6.20 9.09 -6.13
CA SER A 119 6.96 8.96 -7.37
C SER A 119 6.13 8.32 -8.49
N GLN A 120 6.62 8.40 -9.72
CA GLN A 120 5.98 7.70 -10.84
C GLN A 120 5.91 6.19 -10.61
N LEU A 121 6.93 5.61 -9.98
CA LEU A 121 6.99 4.19 -9.64
C LEU A 121 5.95 3.82 -8.57
N GLN A 122 5.80 4.66 -7.55
CA GLN A 122 4.77 4.45 -6.52
C GLN A 122 3.36 4.54 -7.13
N ARG A 123 3.12 5.50 -8.03
CA ARG A 123 1.84 5.62 -8.76
C ARG A 123 1.56 4.39 -9.62
N SER A 124 2.56 3.81 -10.29
CA SER A 124 2.35 2.62 -11.13
C SER A 124 1.97 1.41 -10.30
N PHE A 125 2.67 1.13 -9.19
CA PHE A 125 2.34 0.00 -8.31
C PHE A 125 1.02 0.19 -7.57
N GLN A 126 0.67 1.42 -7.21
CA GLN A 126 -0.66 1.72 -6.69
C GLN A 126 -1.76 1.37 -7.70
N MET A 127 -1.55 1.68 -8.98
CA MET A 127 -2.50 1.32 -10.05
C MET A 127 -2.57 -0.19 -10.27
N GLU A 128 -1.46 -0.91 -10.19
CA GLU A 128 -1.45 -2.37 -10.19
C GLU A 128 -2.28 -2.93 -9.02
N GLY A 129 -2.14 -2.35 -7.82
CA GLY A 129 -2.95 -2.69 -6.65
C GLY A 129 -4.45 -2.46 -6.87
N VAL A 130 -4.84 -1.32 -7.48
CA VAL A 130 -6.23 -1.06 -7.86
C VAL A 130 -6.78 -2.11 -8.82
N ILE A 131 -6.00 -2.51 -9.82
CA ILE A 131 -6.41 -3.53 -10.80
C ILE A 131 -6.58 -4.88 -10.11
N ALA A 132 -5.60 -5.30 -9.31
CA ALA A 132 -5.66 -6.54 -8.54
C ALA A 132 -6.88 -6.56 -7.59
N GLY A 133 -7.13 -5.47 -6.88
CA GLY A 133 -8.27 -5.37 -5.97
C GLY A 133 -9.62 -5.44 -6.69
N LYS A 134 -9.74 -4.93 -7.93
CA LYS A 134 -10.95 -5.14 -8.73
C LYS A 134 -11.16 -6.62 -9.04
N SER A 135 -10.10 -7.33 -9.41
CA SER A 135 -10.14 -8.76 -9.68
C SER A 135 -10.51 -9.56 -8.44
N ASP A 136 -9.93 -9.25 -7.28
CA ASP A 136 -10.26 -9.90 -6.01
C ASP A 136 -11.75 -9.72 -5.66
N ARG A 137 -12.24 -8.49 -5.78
CA ARG A 137 -13.65 -8.17 -5.51
C ARG A 137 -14.60 -8.93 -6.43
N ALA A 138 -14.26 -9.01 -7.72
CA ALA A 138 -15.04 -9.75 -8.70
C ALA A 138 -15.08 -11.25 -8.38
N LYS A 139 -13.93 -11.85 -8.03
CA LYS A 139 -13.85 -13.26 -7.58
C LYS A 139 -14.70 -13.52 -6.34
N ALA A 140 -14.70 -12.58 -5.40
CA ALA A 140 -15.51 -12.64 -4.19
C ALA A 140 -17.00 -12.33 -4.42
N SER A 141 -17.44 -12.07 -5.67
CA SER A 141 -18.81 -11.66 -6.01
C SER A 141 -19.31 -10.45 -5.21
N LEU A 142 -18.39 -9.62 -4.73
CA LEU A 142 -18.69 -8.42 -3.96
C LEU A 142 -19.00 -7.26 -4.91
N ARG A 143 -19.99 -6.44 -4.55
CA ARG A 143 -20.31 -5.23 -5.31
C ARG A 143 -19.43 -4.06 -4.86
N ALA A 144 -19.08 -3.19 -5.79
CA ALA A 144 -18.46 -1.92 -5.42
C ALA A 144 -19.50 -1.05 -4.68
N PRO A 145 -19.12 -0.36 -3.60
CA PRO A 145 -19.97 0.71 -3.07
C PRO A 145 -20.13 1.81 -4.13
N LEU A 146 -21.29 2.47 -4.17
CA LEU A 146 -21.56 3.56 -5.12
C LEU A 146 -20.78 4.83 -4.77
N VAL A 147 -20.72 5.18 -3.48
CA VAL A 147 -19.94 6.29 -2.91
C VAL A 147 -19.50 5.90 -1.50
N LYS A 148 -18.24 6.13 -1.11
CA LYS A 148 -17.82 6.00 0.30
C LYS A 148 -16.73 7.01 0.67
N SER A 149 -16.80 7.54 1.90
CA SER A 149 -15.71 8.37 2.42
C SER A 149 -14.41 7.56 2.50
N PRO A 150 -13.25 8.18 2.24
CA PRO A 150 -11.95 7.55 2.48
C PRO A 150 -11.86 7.10 3.93
N PRO A 151 -11.29 5.93 4.24
CA PRO A 151 -10.93 5.63 5.61
C PRO A 151 -9.91 6.66 6.10
N THR A 152 -10.12 7.17 7.31
CA THR A 152 -9.09 7.88 8.06
C THR A 152 -8.02 6.87 8.46
N TYR A 153 -6.74 7.24 8.30
CA TYR A 153 -5.62 6.47 8.81
C TYR A 153 -5.69 6.34 10.34
#